data_AF-A0AAV5VUB5-F1
#
_entry.id   AF-A0AAV5VUB5-F1
#
_cell.length_a   1.000
_cell.length_b   1.000
_cell.length_c   1.000
_cell.angle_alpha   90.00
_cell.angle_beta   90.00
_cell.angle_gamma   90.00
#
_symmetry.space_group_name_H-M   'P 1'
#
loop_
_entity.id
_entity.type
_entity.pdbx_description
1 polymer ?
#
loop_
_entity_poly.entity_id
_entity_poly.type
_entity_poly.pdbx_seq_one_letter_code
_entity_poly.pdbx_strand_id
1 'polypeptide(L)'
;LLYFFLLIRIATAKDSHFKTPFYFFFTTTAIYGFITIFTFAIGTQFILTQNWAWVLKLFWVVNHIGAYGSTIGKLIIVVHRYSVLKSTNLAEN
;
A
#
# COMPACT_ATOMS: atom_id res chain seq x y z
N LEU A 1 8.67 -4.59 -10.51
CA LEU A 1 8.39 -3.70 -11.66
C LEU A 1 7.07 -4.03 -12.35
N LEU A 2 6.86 -5.26 -12.84
CA LEU A 2 5.62 -5.65 -13.53
C LEU A 2 4.34 -5.41 -12.68
N TYR A 3 4.36 -5.82 -11.40
CA TYR A 3 3.22 -5.57 -10.49
C TYR A 3 2.96 -4.08 -10.19
N PHE A 4 4.01 -3.25 -10.21
CA PHE A 4 3.86 -1.81 -10.01
C PHE A 4 3.20 -1.14 -11.21
N PHE A 5 3.56 -1.58 -12.42
CA PHE A 5 2.91 -1.13 -13.65
C PHE A 5 1.42 -1.49 -13.69
N LEU A 6 1.07 -2.71 -13.25
CA LEU A 6 -0.34 -3.13 -13.12
C LEU A 6 -1.12 -2.24 -12.15
N LEU A 7 -0.55 -1.88 -11.00
CA LEU A 7 -1.19 -0.99 -10.03
C LEU A 7 -1.45 0.40 -10.60
N ILE A 8 -0.47 0.98 -11.31
CA ILE A 8 -0.66 2.27 -12.00
C ILE A 8 -1.79 2.17 -13.02
N ARG A 9 -1.82 1.08 -13.80
CA ARG A 9 -2.86 0.87 -14.81
C ARG A 9 -4.25 0.75 -14.19
N ILE A 10 -4.38 0.02 -13.08
CA ILE A 10 -5.65 -0.10 -12.34
C ILE A 10 -6.07 1.26 -11.78
N ALA A 11 -5.15 2.01 -11.18
CA ALA A 11 -5.43 3.34 -10.62
C ALA A 11 -5.88 4.36 -11.68
N THR A 12 -5.28 4.31 -12.87
CA THR A 12 -5.52 5.23 -13.99
C THR A 12 -6.57 4.75 -14.99
N ALA A 13 -7.10 3.53 -14.82
CA ALA A 13 -8.16 3.00 -15.66
C ALA A 13 -9.39 3.91 -15.62
N LYS A 14 -10.03 4.08 -16.79
CA LYS A 14 -11.28 4.86 -16.93
C LYS A 14 -12.54 4.04 -16.65
N ASP A 15 -12.40 2.72 -16.62
CA ASP A 15 -13.51 1.80 -16.36
C ASP A 15 -14.03 1.98 -14.92
N SER A 16 -15.35 2.09 -14.76
CA SER A 16 -16.00 2.25 -13.47
C SER A 16 -15.77 1.04 -12.55
N HIS A 17 -15.54 -0.15 -13.11
CA HIS A 17 -15.23 -1.34 -12.34
C HIS A 17 -13.97 -1.16 -11.48
N PHE A 18 -12.95 -0.45 -11.97
CA PHE A 18 -11.71 -0.20 -11.22
C PHE A 18 -11.78 1.00 -10.27
N LYS A 19 -12.92 1.68 -10.20
CA LYS A 19 -13.15 2.82 -9.29
C LYS A 19 -13.94 2.44 -8.04
N THR A 20 -14.22 1.15 -7.84
CA THR A 20 -14.89 0.69 -6.61
C THR A 20 -14.02 0.94 -5.37
N PRO A 21 -14.63 1.05 -4.17
CA PRO A 21 -13.90 1.22 -2.92
C PRO A 21 -12.82 0.15 -2.71
N PHE A 22 -13.08 -1.09 -3.16
CA PHE A 22 -12.10 -2.17 -3.11
C PHE A 22 -10.79 -1.82 -3.82
N TYR A 23 -10.86 -1.39 -5.09
CA TYR A 23 -9.65 -1.06 -5.85
C TYR A 23 -8.94 0.19 -5.33
N PHE A 24 -9.68 1.13 -4.74
CA PHE A 24 -9.10 2.27 -4.03
C PHE A 24 -8.26 1.80 -2.83
N PHE A 25 -8.85 1.00 -1.92
CA PHE A 25 -8.11 0.47 -0.77
C PHE A 25 -6.96 -0.44 -1.19
N PHE A 26 -7.15 -1.27 -2.23
CA PHE A 26 -6.11 -2.12 -2.79
C PHE A 26 -4.90 -1.32 -3.28
N THR A 27 -5.14 -0.26 -4.06
CA THR A 27 -4.06 0.60 -4.60
C THR A 27 -3.35 1.34 -3.48
N THR A 28 -4.08 1.94 -2.55
CA THR A 28 -3.50 2.67 -1.40
C THR A 28 -2.66 1.73 -0.52
N THR A 29 -3.15 0.52 -0.25
CA THR A 29 -2.41 -0.51 0.51
C THR A 29 -1.10 -0.89 -0.17
N ALA A 30 -1.13 -1.02 -1.50
CA ALA A 30 0.06 -1.35 -2.27
C ALA A 30 1.09 -0.20 -2.23
N ILE A 31 0.65 1.06 -2.34
CA ILE A 31 1.53 2.24 -2.24
C ILE A 31 2.25 2.27 -0.88
N TYR A 32 1.53 2.06 0.23
CA TYR A 32 2.16 1.99 1.56
C TYR A 32 3.16 0.84 1.68
N GLY A 33 2.86 -0.31 1.08
CA GLY A 33 3.81 -1.43 0.99
C GLY A 33 5.09 -1.05 0.23
N PHE A 34 4.97 -0.37 -0.92
CA PHE A 34 6.12 0.10 -1.69
C PHE A 34 6.96 1.12 -0.94
N ILE A 35 6.33 2.08 -0.26
CA ILE A 35 7.02 3.07 0.57
C ILE A 35 7.87 2.37 1.63
N THR A 36 7.34 1.33 2.27
CA THR A 36 8.07 0.53 3.26
C THR A 36 9.32 -0.10 2.65
N ILE A 37 9.19 -0.81 1.54
CA ILE A 37 10.33 -1.48 0.90
C ILE A 37 11.40 -0.46 0.47
N PHE A 38 10.97 0.65 -0.14
CA PHE A 38 11.87 1.69 -0.64
C PHE A 38 12.64 2.38 0.49
N THR A 39 11.94 2.77 1.57
CA THR A 39 12.57 3.42 2.72
C THR A 39 13.49 2.49 3.50
N PHE A 40 13.16 1.19 3.59
CA PHE A 40 14.03 0.19 4.19
C PHE A 40 15.32 -0.02 3.38
N ALA A 41 15.22 -0.08 2.06
CA ALA A 41 16.38 -0.20 1.17
C ALA A 41 17.31 1.00 1.33
N ILE A 42 16.78 2.22 1.39
CA ILE A 42 17.57 3.43 1.65
C ILE A 42 18.22 3.36 3.04
N GLY A 43 17.44 3.01 4.07
CA GLY A 43 17.93 2.97 5.45
C GLY A 43 19.05 1.95 5.71
N THR A 44 19.15 0.91 4.89
CA THR A 44 20.15 -0.17 5.03
C THR A 44 21.35 -0.01 4.11
N GLN A 45 21.19 0.62 2.94
CA GLN A 45 22.27 0.77 1.97
C GLN A 45 23.11 2.04 2.16
N PHE A 46 22.56 3.08 2.80
CA PHE A 46 23.25 4.35 2.99
C PHE A 46 23.74 4.51 4.43
N ILE A 47 25.06 4.65 4.59
CA ILE A 47 25.69 5.05 5.85
C ILE A 47 25.97 6.55 5.76
N LEU A 48 25.11 7.36 6.37
CA LEU A 48 25.28 8.81 6.42
C LEU A 48 26.20 9.21 7.59
N THR A 49 26.95 10.30 7.40
CA THR A 49 27.76 10.89 8.47
C THR A 49 26.88 11.39 9.61
N GLN A 50 27.45 11.50 10.82
CA GLN A 50 26.70 11.80 12.05
C GLN A 50 25.78 13.04 11.95
N ASN A 51 26.23 14.08 11.24
CA ASN A 51 25.45 15.32 11.03
C ASN A 51 24.17 15.09 10.21
N TRP A 52 24.12 14.03 9.40
CA TRP A 52 22.99 13.69 8.53
C TRP A 52 22.19 12.47 9.02
N ALA A 53 22.55 11.90 10.18
CA ALA A 53 21.89 10.71 10.73
C ALA A 53 20.38 10.91 11.02
N TRP A 54 19.94 12.17 11.22
CA TRP A 54 18.52 12.50 11.38
C TRP A 54 17.68 12.18 10.14
N VAL A 55 18.27 12.27 8.95
CA VAL A 55 17.59 11.93 7.69
C VAL A 55 17.25 10.44 7.64
N LEU A 56 18.17 9.58 8.08
CA LEU A 56 17.91 8.14 8.19
C LEU A 56 16.81 7.86 9.20
N LYS A 57 16.76 8.59 10.32
CA LYS A 57 15.65 8.46 11.29
C LYS A 57 14.30 8.80 10.65
N LEU A 58 14.21 9.83 9.80
CA LEU A 58 12.97 10.13 9.07
C LEU A 58 12.55 8.99 8.14
N PHE A 59 13.50 8.40 7.40
CA PHE A 59 13.20 7.23 6.58
C PHE A 59 12.67 6.05 7.40
N TRP A 60 13.21 5.82 8.59
CA TRP A 60 12.69 4.80 9.52
C TRP A 60 11.28 5.10 10.01
N VAL A 61 10.94 6.36 10.30
CA VAL A 61 9.58 6.74 10.68
C VAL A 61 8.60 6.50 9.53
N VAL A 62 8.96 6.96 8.32
CA VAL A 62 8.15 6.74 7.11
C VAL A 62 7.98 5.25 6.82
N ASN A 63 9.02 4.44 7.06
CA ASN A 63 8.97 2.99 6.94
C ASN A 63 7.90 2.37 7.85
N HIS A 64 7.87 2.76 9.12
CA HIS A 64 6.87 2.25 10.07
C HIS A 64 5.46 2.69 9.69
N ILE A 65 5.29 3.95 9.26
CA ILE A 65 3.98 4.44 8.76
C ILE A 65 3.53 3.62 7.56
N GLY A 66 4.44 3.32 6.63
CA GLY A 66 4.17 2.44 5.49
C GLY A 66 3.75 1.03 5.93
N ALA A 67 4.45 0.46 6.90
CA ALA A 67 4.16 -0.89 7.40
C ALA A 67 2.79 -0.95 8.08
N TYR A 68 2.47 0.02 8.94
CA TYR A 68 1.16 0.11 9.58
C TYR A 68 0.05 0.37 8.57
N GLY A 69 0.24 1.32 7.64
CA GLY A 69 -0.72 1.63 6.59
C GLY A 69 -1.03 0.43 5.71
N SER A 70 0.00 -0.33 5.30
CA SER A 70 -0.17 -1.56 4.51
C SER A 70 -0.89 -2.66 5.30
N THR A 71 -0.60 -2.79 6.60
CA THR A 71 -1.25 -3.79 7.45
C THR A 71 -2.73 -3.49 7.65
N ILE A 72 -3.07 -2.24 7.99
CA ILE A 72 -4.46 -1.78 8.13
C ILE A 72 -5.21 -1.93 6.80
N GLY A 73 -4.58 -1.54 5.69
CA GLY A 73 -5.17 -1.68 4.36
C GLY A 73 -5.52 -3.13 4.00
N LYS A 74 -4.61 -4.08 4.27
CA LYS A 74 -4.88 -5.52 4.09
C LYS A 74 -6.02 -6.01 4.98
N LEU A 75 -6.10 -5.54 6.23
CA LEU A 75 -7.19 -5.89 7.13
C LEU A 75 -8.55 -5.43 6.57
N ILE A 76 -8.64 -4.19 6.08
CA ILE A 76 -9.84 -3.66 5.45
C ILE A 76 -10.26 -4.51 4.24
N ILE A 77 -9.31 -4.88 3.38
CA ILE A 77 -9.57 -5.73 2.21
C ILE A 77 -10.12 -7.10 2.62
N VAL A 78 -9.54 -7.73 3.64
CA VAL A 78 -10.00 -9.03 4.16
C VAL A 78 -11.41 -8.92 4.73
N VAL A 79 -11.68 -7.90 5.54
CA VAL A 79 -13.02 -7.66 6.12
C VAL A 79 -14.06 -7.42 5.03
N HIS A 80 -13.71 -6.61 4.02
CA HIS A 80 -14.58 -6.36 2.86
C HIS A 80 -14.92 -7.67 2.13
N ARG A 81 -13.91 -8.47 1.76
CA ARG A 81 -14.14 -9.74 1.05
C ARG A 81 -14.89 -10.76 1.90
N TYR A 82 -14.61 -10.83 3.19
CA TYR A 82 -15.38 -11.67 4.12
C TYR A 82 -16.85 -11.25 4.16
N SER A 83 -17.13 -9.95 4.20
CA SER A 83 -18.50 -9.42 4.22
C SER A 83 -19.26 -9.76 2.94
N VAL A 84 -18.62 -9.58 1.78
CA VAL A 84 -19.17 -9.92 0.45
C VAL A 84 -19.47 -11.42 0.34
N LEU A 85 -18.57 -12.28 0.81
CA LEU A 85 -18.77 -13.74 0.76
C LEU A 85 -19.84 -14.23 1.74
N LYS A 86 -20.02 -13.53 2.86
CA LYS A 86 -21.00 -13.89 3.89
C LYS A 86 -22.42 -13.44 3.52
N SER A 87 -22.58 -12.36 2.76
CA SER A 87 -23.89 -11.95 2.28
C SER A 87 -24.37 -12.90 1.17
N THR A 88 -25.52 -13.55 1.35
CA THR A 88 -26.14 -14.48 0.38
C THR A 88 -26.48 -13.83 -0.97
N ASN A 89 -26.41 -12.51 -1.07
CA ASN A 89 -26.40 -11.77 -2.32
C ASN A 89 -24.96 -11.70 -2.86
N LEU A 90 -24.63 -12.56 -3.82
CA LEU A 90 -23.43 -12.50 -4.65
C LEU A 90 -23.42 -11.29 -5.62
N ALA A 91 -24.17 -10.24 -5.33
CA ALA A 91 -24.22 -9.02 -6.11
C ALA A 91 -23.31 -7.98 -5.44
N GLU A 92 -22.04 -7.96 -5.86
CA GLU A 92 -21.23 -6.75 -5.79
C GLU A 92 -21.94 -5.69 -6.66
N ASN A 93 -22.56 -4.69 -6.04
CA ASN A 93 -22.84 -3.41 -6.68
C ASN A 93 -21.90 -2.37 -6.07
#